data_AF-A0A966MW47-F1
#
_entry.id   AF-A0A966MW47-F1
#
_cell.length_a   1.000
_cell.length_b   1.000
_cell.length_c   1.000
_cell.angle_alpha   90.00
_cell.angle_beta   90.00
_cell.angle_gamma   90.00
#
_symmetry.space_group_name_H-M   'P 1'
#
loop_
_entity.id
_entity.type
_entity.pdbx_description
1 polymer ?
#
loop_
_entity_poly.entity_id
_entity_poly.type
_entity_poly.pdbx_seq_one_letter_code
_entity_poly.pdbx_strand_id
1 'polypeptide(L)'
;MGAIRQLGAFLLPFATFEVEAKMAHKSVKLSEELLELAIGDAESSMRSTPMQIEYYYRLARLAEQYDDLPISMVKSLMTSTKEKADLPFTFSS
;
A
#
# COMPACT_ATOMS: atom_id res chain seq x y z
N MET A 1 -39.23 -10.28 -37.94
CA MET A 1 -39.11 -8.87 -37.51
C MET A 1 -39.57 -8.80 -36.06
N GLY A 2 -38.81 -8.53 -35.02
CA GLY A 2 -37.38 -8.38 -34.75
C GLY A 2 -37.33 -8.35 -33.21
N ALA A 3 -36.60 -9.27 -32.59
CA ALA A 3 -36.59 -9.43 -31.14
C ALA A 3 -35.87 -8.24 -30.48
N ILE A 4 -36.58 -7.53 -29.60
CA ILE A 4 -36.02 -6.46 -28.76
C ILE A 4 -35.07 -7.14 -27.76
N ARG A 5 -33.77 -7.02 -28.03
CA ARG A 5 -32.72 -7.49 -27.12
C ARG A 5 -32.69 -6.57 -25.89
N GLN A 6 -32.96 -7.15 -24.73
CA GLN A 6 -32.68 -6.59 -23.41
C GLN A 6 -31.24 -6.05 -23.38
N LEU A 7 -31.09 -4.74 -23.18
CA LEU A 7 -29.80 -4.10 -22.86
C LEU A 7 -29.48 -4.45 -21.41
N GLY A 8 -28.57 -5.41 -21.23
CA GLY A 8 -27.99 -5.72 -19.93
C GLY A 8 -27.23 -4.49 -19.42
N ALA A 9 -27.68 -3.95 -18.30
CA ALA A 9 -26.92 -3.00 -17.50
C ALA A 9 -25.67 -3.69 -16.98
N PHE A 10 -24.55 -3.56 -17.70
CA PHE A 10 -23.24 -4.00 -17.25
C PHE A 10 -22.61 -2.89 -16.41
N LEU A 11 -23.19 -2.66 -15.22
CA LEU A 11 -22.54 -1.88 -14.18
C LEU A 11 -21.74 -2.88 -13.34
N LEU A 12 -20.50 -3.17 -13.74
CA LEU A 12 -19.57 -3.79 -12.81
C LEU A 12 -19.30 -2.79 -11.69
N PRO A 13 -19.54 -3.13 -10.41
CA PRO A 13 -19.10 -2.26 -9.33
C PRO A 13 -17.57 -2.29 -9.37
N PHE A 14 -16.97 -1.12 -9.54
CA PHE A 14 -15.58 -0.88 -9.23
C PHE A 14 -15.47 -1.13 -7.72
N ALA A 15 -15.19 -2.39 -7.35
CA ALA A 15 -15.11 -2.80 -5.95
C ALA A 15 -13.95 -2.02 -5.34
N THR A 16 -14.28 -1.01 -4.55
CA THR A 16 -13.37 -0.42 -3.57
C THR A 16 -13.02 -1.53 -2.60
N PHE A 17 -11.91 -2.22 -2.87
CA PHE A 17 -11.37 -3.24 -1.98
C PHE A 17 -10.70 -2.50 -0.82
N GLU A 18 -11.53 -2.05 0.12
CA GLU A 18 -11.05 -1.50 1.40
C GLU A 18 -10.56 -2.69 2.23
N VAL A 19 -9.25 -2.96 2.15
CA VAL A 19 -8.62 -3.97 2.99
C VAL A 19 -8.65 -3.45 4.42
N GLU A 20 -9.65 -3.87 5.20
CA GLU A 20 -9.64 -3.69 6.65
C GLU A 20 -8.46 -4.50 7.21
N ALA A 21 -7.33 -3.82 7.42
CA ALA A 21 -6.12 -4.45 7.94
C ALA A 21 -6.37 -4.88 9.39
N LYS A 22 -6.61 -6.18 9.60
CA LYS A 22 -6.73 -6.76 10.93
C LYS A 22 -5.38 -6.67 11.65
N MET A 23 -5.26 -5.75 12.60
CA MET A 23 -4.04 -5.57 13.40
C MET A 23 -3.86 -6.75 14.35
N ALA A 24 -2.83 -7.57 14.11
CA ALA A 24 -2.44 -8.64 15.01
C ALA A 24 -1.43 -8.11 16.04
N HIS A 25 -1.65 -8.38 17.32
CA HIS A 25 -0.69 -8.07 18.38
C HIS A 25 0.03 -9.35 18.81
N LYS A 26 1.35 -9.39 18.63
CA LYS A 26 2.23 -10.47 19.09
C LYS A 26 3.56 -9.87 19.56
N SER A 27 4.01 -10.23 20.76
CA SER A 27 5.34 -9.85 21.26
C SER A 27 6.41 -10.67 20.55
N VAL A 28 7.43 -10.01 20.02
CA VAL A 28 8.60 -10.60 19.36
C VAL A 28 9.85 -9.99 19.99
N LYS A 29 10.83 -10.82 20.31
CA LYS A 29 12.14 -10.34 20.80
C LYS A 29 13.00 -9.94 19.61
N LEU A 30 13.60 -8.76 19.67
CA LEU A 30 14.55 -8.22 18.69
C LEU A 30 15.88 -7.95 19.40
N SER A 31 16.97 -7.90 18.63
CA SER A 31 18.26 -7.42 19.14
C SER A 31 18.16 -5.93 19.51
N GLU A 32 18.90 -5.52 20.54
CA GLU A 32 18.95 -4.11 20.99
C GLU A 32 19.38 -3.17 19.85
N GLU A 33 20.44 -3.53 19.12
CA GLU A 33 20.94 -2.74 17.98
C GLU A 33 19.86 -2.45 16.92
N LEU A 34 19.10 -3.48 16.52
CA LEU A 34 18.01 -3.32 15.55
C LEU A 34 16.88 -2.45 16.11
N LEU A 35 16.58 -2.59 17.41
CA LEU A 35 15.55 -1.79 18.05
C LEU A 35 15.95 -0.32 18.11
N GLU A 36 17.20 -0.01 18.45
CA GLU A 36 17.74 1.36 18.47
C GLU A 36 17.69 2.01 17.09
N LEU A 37 18.12 1.30 16.04
CA LEU A 37 18.02 1.79 14.66
C LEU A 37 16.56 2.06 14.26
N ALA A 38 15.66 1.14 14.58
CA ALA A 38 14.24 1.29 14.27
C ALA A 38 13.60 2.49 15.00
N ILE A 39 14.03 2.78 16.23
CA ILE A 39 13.56 3.94 17.00
C ILE A 39 14.01 5.24 16.32
N GLY A 40 15.32 5.38 16.02
CA GLY A 40 15.84 6.60 15.38
C GLY A 40 15.22 6.89 14.01
N ASP A 41 15.02 5.84 13.20
CA ASP A 41 14.38 5.96 11.90
C ASP A 41 12.88 6.29 12.00
N ALA A 42 12.20 5.77 13.03
CA ALA A 42 10.79 6.03 13.27
C ALA A 42 10.56 7.50 13.66
N GLU A 43 11.41 8.05 14.54
CA GLU A 43 11.39 9.46 14.92
C GLU A 43 11.60 10.37 13.70
N SER A 44 12.63 10.06 12.90
CA SER A 44 12.96 10.82 11.68
C SER A 44 11.84 10.77 10.63
N SER A 45 11.05 9.69 10.63
CA SER A 45 9.97 9.46 9.66
C SER A 45 8.58 9.84 10.18
N MET A 46 8.47 10.37 11.41
CA MET A 46 7.21 10.63 12.12
C MET A 46 6.28 9.40 12.16
N ARG A 47 6.83 8.23 12.46
CA ARG A 47 6.09 6.95 12.58
C ARG A 47 6.30 6.36 13.97
N SER A 48 5.43 5.43 14.36
CA SER A 48 5.72 4.57 15.52
C SER A 48 6.79 3.53 15.15
N THR A 49 7.56 3.07 16.13
CA THR A 49 8.58 2.03 15.93
C THR A 49 8.04 0.77 15.24
N PRO A 50 6.86 0.21 15.64
CA PRO A 50 6.29 -0.94 14.94
C PRO A 50 5.96 -0.65 13.47
N MET A 51 5.41 0.54 13.17
CA MET A 51 5.13 0.94 11.79
C MET A 51 6.38 1.12 10.95
N GLN A 52 7.48 1.57 11.55
CA GLN A 52 8.76 1.71 10.86
C GLN A 52 9.35 0.33 10.51
N ILE A 53 9.29 -0.62 11.45
CA ILE A 53 9.71 -2.01 11.21
C ILE A 53 8.88 -2.63 10.08
N GLU A 54 7.55 -2.46 10.11
CA GLU A 54 6.67 -2.96 9.06
C GLU A 54 6.95 -2.29 7.71
N TYR A 55 7.21 -0.99 7.70
CA TYR A 55 7.56 -0.26 6.49
C TYR A 55 8.82 -0.82 5.84
N TYR A 56 9.91 -1.03 6.60
CA TYR A 56 11.14 -1.59 6.04
C TYR A 56 10.98 -3.02 5.57
N TYR A 57 10.21 -3.85 6.29
CA TYR A 57 9.89 -5.21 5.83
C TYR A 57 9.16 -5.19 4.47
N ARG A 58 8.15 -4.33 4.32
CA ARG A 58 7.41 -4.17 3.07
C ARG A 58 8.30 -3.62 1.95
N LEU A 59 9.16 -2.65 2.25
CA LEU A 59 10.10 -2.07 1.30
C LEU A 59 11.08 -3.12 0.79
N ALA A 60 11.68 -3.91 1.68
CA ALA A 60 12.62 -4.97 1.31
C ALA A 60 11.94 -6.01 0.40
N ARG A 61 10.74 -6.47 0.78
CA ARG A 61 9.97 -7.42 -0.03
C ARG A 61 9.65 -6.89 -1.43
N LEU A 62 9.28 -5.63 -1.55
CA LEU A 62 9.00 -5.00 -2.86
C LEU A 62 10.28 -4.81 -3.67
N ALA A 63 11.39 -4.42 -3.04
CA ALA A 63 12.67 -4.27 -3.71
C ALA A 63 13.24 -5.62 -4.21
N GLU A 64 12.98 -6.71 -3.48
CA GLU A 64 13.32 -8.07 -3.95
C GLU A 64 12.40 -8.54 -5.08
N GLN A 65 11.11 -8.19 -5.02
CA GLN A 65 10.13 -8.58 -6.04
C GLN A 65 10.34 -7.83 -7.37
N TYR A 66 10.82 -6.59 -7.29
CA TYR A 66 11.02 -5.68 -8.41
C TYR A 66 12.47 -5.18 -8.38
N ASP A 67 13.42 -6.08 -8.65
CA ASP A 67 14.86 -5.83 -8.55
C ASP A 67 15.39 -4.86 -9.62
N ASP A 68 14.64 -4.68 -10.70
CA ASP A 68 14.89 -3.73 -11.78
C ASP A 68 14.40 -2.31 -11.46
N LEU A 69 13.52 -2.15 -10.46
CA LEU A 69 13.04 -0.84 -10.04
C LEU A 69 14.00 -0.19 -9.03
N PRO A 70 14.39 1.08 -9.26
CA PRO A 70 15.12 1.85 -8.26
C PRO A 70 14.34 1.92 -6.94
N ILE A 71 15.03 1.72 -5.82
CA ILE A 71 14.41 1.75 -4.48
C ILE A 71 13.68 3.06 -4.19
N SER A 72 14.13 4.19 -4.77
CA SER A 72 13.46 5.48 -4.68
C SER A 72 12.06 5.46 -5.30
N MET A 73 11.89 4.78 -6.43
CA MET A 73 10.60 4.62 -7.10
C MET A 73 9.67 3.73 -6.27
N VAL A 74 10.18 2.62 -5.71
CA VAL A 74 9.41 1.77 -4.81
C VAL A 74 8.90 2.55 -3.60
N LYS A 75 9.76 3.36 -2.97
CA LYS A 75 9.37 4.26 -1.87
C LYS A 75 8.28 5.25 -2.29
N SER A 76 8.39 5.84 -3.47
CA SER A 76 7.40 6.78 -4.01
C SER A 76 6.02 6.10 -4.15
N LEU A 77 5.98 4.92 -4.76
CA LEU A 77 4.73 4.17 -4.96
C LEU A 77 4.07 3.76 -3.64
N MET A 78 4.88 3.36 -2.65
CA MET A 78 4.41 3.06 -1.29
C MET A 78 3.77 4.28 -0.59
N THR A 79 4.25 5.49 -0.88
CA THR A 79 3.67 6.73 -0.36
C THR A 79 2.38 7.07 -1.10
N SER A 80 2.38 7.02 -2.43
CA SER A 80 1.20 7.35 -3.26
C SER A 80 0.00 6.44 -2.97
N THR A 81 0.22 5.18 -2.62
CA THR A 81 -0.89 4.25 -2.29
C THR A 81 -1.61 4.62 -0.98
N LYS A 82 -1.02 5.46 -0.14
CA LYS A 82 -1.66 5.98 1.08
C LYS A 82 -2.52 7.20 0.83
N GLU A 83 -2.36 7.85 -0.32
CA GLU A 83 -3.10 9.05 -0.69
C GLU A 83 -4.43 8.63 -1.33
N LYS A 84 -5.54 9.22 -0.87
CA LYS A 84 -6.85 8.98 -1.46
C LYS A 84 -6.92 9.75 -2.78
N ALA A 85 -7.33 9.09 -3.86
CA ALA A 85 -7.64 9.78 -5.11
C ALA A 85 -8.95 10.57 -4.90
N ASP A 86 -8.85 11.81 -4.45
CA ASP A 86 -10.01 12.66 -4.13
C ASP A 86 -10.68 13.26 -5.36
N LEU A 87 -10.07 13.14 -6.54
CA LEU A 87 -10.58 13.76 -7.77
C LEU A 87 -11.08 12.70 -8.76
N PRO A 88 -12.31 12.84 -9.30
CA PRO A 88 -12.78 11.99 -10.38
C PRO A 88 -11.95 12.25 -11.63
N PHE A 89 -11.25 11.21 -12.11
CA PHE A 89 -10.54 11.25 -13.38
C PHE A 89 -11.50 10.87 -14.52
N THR A 90 -11.70 11.78 -15.48
CA THR A 90 -12.45 11.50 -16.71
C THR A 90 -11.50 11.44 -17.90
N PHE A 91 -11.42 10.29 -18.58
CA PHE A 91 -10.80 10.21 -19.90
C PHE A 91 -11.71 10.95 -20.89
N SER A 92 -11.33 12.15 -21.30
CA SER A 92 -11.87 12.73 -22.53
C SER A 92 -11.12 12.10 -23.70
N SER A 93 -11.84 11.33 -24.50
CA SER A 93 -11.40 10.95 -25.85
C SER A 93 -11.44 12.13 -26.80
#